data_AF-A0A930Z7P9-F1
#
_entry.id   AF-A0A930Z7P9-F1
#
_cell.length_a   1.000
_cell.length_b   1.000
_cell.length_c   1.000
_cell.angle_alpha   90.00
_cell.angle_beta   90.00
_cell.angle_gamma   90.00
#
_symmetry.space_group_name_H-M   'P 1'
#
loop_
_entity.id
_entity.type
_entity.pdbx_description
1 polymer ?
#
loop_
_entity_poly.entity_id
_entity_poly.type
_entity_poly.pdbx_seq_one_letter_code
_entity_poly.pdbx_strand_id
1 'polypeptide(L)'
;MSICFKPVVWLRCAALAMAVALAGCMTAALELAPIAVQAAEDVGYGVIKLAADATMPSHDHGDQQDKSNRDKSQICATMETQPPLIIEFRTDATGGNLQYRELTLNDDSGISKWQVMADPEADAYGWRPTVNLATMDFQPPINSWLKAGSRAYIAYAPEGGDDSDEREEYDDLVTDFGPRFGMFHWKGDAYDYGVLPELPCFPPPEG
;
A
#
# COMPACT_ATOMS: atom_id res chain seq x y z
N MET A 1 30.52 -41.91 -43.61
CA MET A 1 31.76 -41.16 -43.33
C MET A 1 31.69 -40.74 -41.88
N SER A 2 32.33 -41.52 -41.01
CA SER A 2 32.37 -41.28 -39.56
C SER A 2 33.40 -40.20 -39.24
N ILE A 3 33.03 -39.23 -38.40
CA ILE A 3 34.00 -38.48 -37.59
C ILE A 3 33.45 -38.43 -36.16
N CYS A 4 34.32 -38.77 -35.23
CA CYS A 4 34.12 -39.05 -33.83
C CYS A 4 35.10 -38.13 -33.04
N PHE A 5 34.86 -37.97 -31.73
CA PHE A 5 35.80 -37.48 -30.68
C PHE A 5 36.12 -35.95 -30.66
N LYS A 6 36.15 -35.23 -29.52
CA LYS A 6 36.28 -35.53 -28.08
C LYS A 6 35.63 -34.46 -27.18
N PRO A 7 35.30 -34.81 -25.92
CA PRO A 7 34.91 -33.90 -24.85
C PRO A 7 36.14 -33.30 -24.12
N VAL A 8 35.99 -32.09 -23.55
CA VAL A 8 36.95 -31.53 -22.60
C VAL A 8 36.39 -31.67 -21.18
N VAL A 9 37.08 -32.49 -20.40
CA VAL A 9 36.93 -32.75 -18.96
C VAL A 9 37.88 -31.80 -18.20
N TRP A 10 37.74 -31.75 -16.87
CA TRP A 10 38.64 -31.19 -15.83
C TRP A 10 38.25 -29.75 -15.43
N LEU A 11 38.09 -29.33 -14.15
CA LEU A 11 38.52 -29.92 -12.88
C LEU A 11 38.03 -29.07 -11.67
N ARG A 12 37.71 -29.76 -10.56
CA ARG A 12 37.96 -29.42 -9.12
C ARG A 12 37.36 -28.13 -8.53
N CYS A 13 36.47 -28.29 -7.53
CA CYS A 13 36.77 -28.31 -6.09
C CYS A 13 37.21 -26.97 -5.50
N ALA A 14 36.31 -26.31 -4.78
CA ALA A 14 36.65 -25.59 -3.55
C ALA A 14 35.42 -25.57 -2.64
N ALA A 15 35.42 -26.46 -1.65
CA ALA A 15 34.60 -26.33 -0.46
C ALA A 15 35.25 -25.27 0.44
N LEU A 16 34.48 -24.31 0.93
CA LEU A 16 34.83 -23.60 2.15
C LEU A 16 33.56 -23.38 2.98
N ALA A 17 33.35 -24.29 3.91
CA ALA A 17 32.46 -24.10 5.04
C ALA A 17 33.20 -23.22 6.06
N MET A 18 32.63 -22.07 6.42
CA MET A 18 32.97 -21.38 7.66
C MET A 18 31.71 -21.33 8.53
N ALA A 19 31.64 -22.27 9.47
CA ALA A 19 30.80 -22.19 10.64
C ALA A 19 31.53 -21.30 11.66
N VAL A 20 30.90 -20.20 12.09
CA VAL A 20 31.28 -19.48 13.31
C VAL A 20 30.08 -19.50 14.22
N ALA A 21 30.10 -20.45 15.15
CA ALA A 21 29.26 -20.47 16.32
C ALA A 21 29.95 -19.66 17.42
N LEU A 22 29.30 -18.62 17.93
CA LEU A 22 29.60 -18.07 19.24
C LEU A 22 28.33 -18.04 20.07
N ALA A 23 28.39 -18.86 21.12
CA ALA A 23 27.44 -18.97 22.19
C ALA A 23 27.43 -17.70 23.05
N GLY A 24 26.26 -17.38 23.61
CA GLY A 24 26.08 -16.32 24.59
C GLY A 24 24.78 -16.49 25.34
N CYS A 25 24.71 -17.44 26.27
CA CYS A 25 23.66 -17.50 27.28
C CYS A 25 23.87 -16.37 28.29
N MET A 26 22.87 -15.51 28.46
CA MET A 26 22.66 -14.78 29.71
C MET A 26 21.19 -14.88 30.09
N THR A 27 20.90 -15.88 30.92
CA THR A 27 19.66 -15.99 31.67
C THR A 27 19.78 -15.05 32.88
N ALA A 28 19.01 -13.96 32.89
CA ALA A 28 18.74 -13.23 34.12
C ALA A 28 17.24 -13.38 34.40
N ALA A 29 16.93 -14.28 35.32
CA ALA A 29 15.62 -14.42 35.92
C ALA A 29 15.41 -13.25 36.90
N LEU A 30 14.37 -12.46 36.66
CA LEU A 30 13.79 -11.55 37.65
C LEU A 30 12.41 -12.09 38.00
N GLU A 31 12.36 -12.89 39.05
CA GLU A 31 11.13 -13.23 39.75
C GLU A 31 10.85 -12.16 40.81
N LEU A 32 9.87 -11.29 40.56
CA LEU A 32 9.14 -10.57 41.60
C LEU A 32 7.66 -10.49 41.19
N ALA A 33 6.88 -11.41 41.77
CA ALA A 33 5.49 -11.35 42.23
C ALA A 33 4.37 -10.63 41.41
N PRO A 34 3.13 -11.18 41.42
CA PRO A 34 2.02 -10.71 40.61
C PRO A 34 1.40 -9.45 41.21
N ILE A 35 1.38 -8.36 40.44
CA ILE A 35 0.54 -7.21 40.74
C ILE A 35 -0.65 -7.26 39.78
N ALA A 36 -1.82 -7.34 40.40
CA ALA A 36 -3.18 -7.18 39.88
C ALA A 36 -3.31 -6.82 38.39
N VAL A 37 -4.04 -7.68 37.68
CA VAL A 37 -4.71 -7.37 36.41
C VAL A 37 -5.58 -6.13 36.61
N GLN A 38 -5.05 -4.97 36.25
CA GLN A 38 -5.86 -3.88 35.74
C GLN A 38 -5.66 -3.88 34.23
N ALA A 39 -6.76 -4.05 33.51
CA ALA A 39 -6.83 -3.94 32.07
C ALA A 39 -6.28 -2.57 31.66
N ALA A 40 -5.01 -2.55 31.26
CA ALA A 40 -4.40 -1.49 30.48
C ALA A 40 -4.46 -1.98 29.04
N GLU A 41 -5.50 -1.53 28.33
CA GLU A 41 -5.58 -1.67 26.90
C GLU A 41 -4.50 -0.74 26.30
N ASP A 42 -3.42 -1.37 25.88
CA ASP A 42 -2.67 -1.09 24.65
C ASP A 42 -2.10 0.33 24.48
N VAL A 43 -0.90 0.55 25.05
CA VAL A 43 0.02 1.59 24.58
C VAL A 43 1.20 0.89 23.92
N GLY A 44 1.03 0.57 22.64
CA GLY A 44 1.99 -0.24 21.90
C GLY A 44 1.94 -0.09 20.38
N TYR A 45 1.30 0.96 19.85
CA TYR A 45 1.47 1.37 18.45
C TYR A 45 1.82 2.86 18.44
N GLY A 46 3.06 3.15 18.02
CA GLY A 46 3.48 4.52 17.75
C GLY A 46 2.55 5.13 16.70
N VAL A 47 1.83 6.18 17.11
CA VAL A 47 1.32 7.28 16.26
C VAL A 47 1.05 6.94 14.79
N ILE A 48 0.04 6.10 14.55
CA ILE A 48 -0.83 6.23 13.38
C ILE A 48 -2.28 6.18 13.89
N LYS A 49 -2.63 7.21 14.66
CA LYS A 49 -4.01 7.65 14.85
C LYS A 49 -4.13 9.05 14.24
N LEU A 50 -3.75 9.17 12.98
CA LEU A 50 -4.17 10.26 12.11
C LEU A 50 -5.08 9.62 11.05
N ALA A 51 -6.23 10.25 10.80
CA ALA A 51 -7.26 9.89 9.82
C ALA A 51 -8.38 8.90 10.23
N ALA A 52 -8.83 8.92 11.49
CA ALA A 52 -10.21 8.49 11.79
C ALA A 52 -11.00 9.47 12.68
N ASP A 53 -10.31 10.39 13.38
CA ASP A 53 -10.92 11.51 14.12
C ASP A 53 -10.26 12.83 13.70
N ALA A 54 -10.24 13.12 12.39
CA ALA A 54 -10.19 14.51 11.99
C ALA A 54 -11.54 15.12 12.39
N THR A 55 -11.62 15.58 13.64
CA THR A 55 -12.66 16.50 14.08
C THR A 55 -12.59 17.70 13.16
N MET A 56 -13.40 17.70 12.10
CA MET A 56 -13.69 18.90 11.35
C MET A 56 -14.14 19.95 12.38
N PRO A 57 -13.67 21.21 12.28
CA PRO A 57 -14.13 22.25 13.18
C PRO A 57 -15.65 22.25 13.14
N SER A 58 -16.28 21.97 14.29
CA SER A 58 -17.73 22.01 14.44
C SER A 58 -18.19 23.44 14.15
N HIS A 59 -18.59 23.67 12.92
CA HIS A 59 -19.39 24.82 12.53
C HIS A 59 -20.85 24.41 12.60
N ASP A 60 -21.59 25.28 13.26
CA ASP A 60 -23.04 25.35 13.36
C ASP A 60 -23.74 25.09 12.00
N HIS A 61 -25.04 24.76 12.06
CA HIS A 61 -26.05 24.89 10.99
C HIS A 61 -26.54 23.65 10.23
N GLY A 62 -27.88 23.56 10.16
CA GLY A 62 -28.66 22.73 9.23
C GLY A 62 -28.56 23.10 7.75
N ASP A 63 -27.40 23.62 7.30
CA ASP A 63 -27.05 23.90 5.89
C ASP A 63 -25.96 22.95 5.35
N GLN A 64 -25.51 21.99 6.16
CA GLN A 64 -24.32 21.19 5.91
C GLN A 64 -24.55 20.01 4.95
N GLN A 65 -25.79 19.52 4.85
CA GLN A 65 -26.12 18.33 4.05
C GLN A 65 -26.14 18.64 2.54
N ASP A 66 -26.55 19.84 2.15
CA ASP A 66 -26.54 20.30 0.75
C ASP A 66 -25.13 20.64 0.24
N LYS A 67 -24.24 21.11 1.12
CA LYS A 67 -22.84 21.37 0.78
C LYS A 67 -22.06 20.06 0.60
N SER A 68 -22.15 19.14 1.56
CA SER A 68 -21.47 17.84 1.49
C SER A 68 -21.85 17.03 0.23
N ASN A 69 -23.11 17.09 -0.20
CA ASN A 69 -23.53 16.41 -1.44
C ASN A 69 -23.01 17.11 -2.71
N ARG A 70 -22.92 18.44 -2.74
CA ARG A 70 -22.30 19.16 -3.86
C ARG A 70 -20.81 18.91 -3.94
N ASP A 71 -20.12 18.92 -2.79
CA ASP A 71 -18.69 18.65 -2.71
C ASP A 71 -18.39 17.22 -3.20
N LYS A 72 -19.17 16.23 -2.75
CA LYS A 72 -19.02 14.85 -3.24
C LYS A 72 -19.31 14.71 -4.74
N SER A 73 -20.35 15.38 -5.25
CA SER A 73 -20.65 15.36 -6.69
C SER A 73 -19.55 16.01 -7.52
N GLN A 74 -18.91 17.06 -7.00
CA GLN A 74 -17.80 17.73 -7.67
C GLN A 74 -16.55 16.86 -7.67
N ILE A 75 -16.18 16.28 -6.52
CA ILE A 75 -15.06 15.33 -6.39
C ILE A 75 -15.21 14.18 -7.40
N CYS A 76 -16.41 13.60 -7.48
CA CYS A 76 -16.65 12.51 -8.43
C CYS A 76 -16.55 12.95 -9.89
N ALA A 77 -16.98 14.16 -10.24
CA ALA A 77 -16.84 14.69 -11.59
C ALA A 77 -15.37 14.98 -11.96
N THR A 78 -14.60 15.55 -11.04
CA THR A 78 -13.14 15.75 -11.23
C THR A 78 -12.44 14.42 -11.46
N MET A 79 -12.79 13.39 -10.68
CA MET A 79 -12.21 12.05 -10.79
C MET A 79 -12.51 11.36 -12.12
N GLU A 80 -13.63 11.66 -12.78
CA GLU A 80 -13.90 11.16 -14.15
C GLU A 80 -12.98 11.79 -15.18
N THR A 81 -12.56 13.03 -14.97
CA THR A 81 -11.68 13.76 -15.90
C THR A 81 -10.20 13.50 -15.64
N GLN A 82 -9.81 13.35 -14.37
CA GLN A 82 -8.44 13.17 -13.91
C GLN A 82 -8.42 12.11 -12.80
N PRO A 83 -8.56 10.82 -13.15
CA PRO A 83 -8.52 9.76 -12.16
C PRO A 83 -7.10 9.61 -11.60
N PRO A 84 -6.93 9.54 -10.28
CA PRO A 84 -5.63 9.24 -9.72
C PRO A 84 -5.23 7.79 -9.99
N LEU A 85 -3.96 7.50 -9.78
CA LEU A 85 -3.48 6.14 -9.73
C LEU A 85 -3.83 5.52 -8.38
N ILE A 86 -4.42 4.33 -8.42
CA ILE A 86 -4.85 3.59 -7.24
C ILE A 86 -4.13 2.23 -7.20
N ILE A 87 -3.65 1.85 -6.02
CA ILE A 87 -3.23 0.47 -5.74
C ILE A 87 -4.17 -0.13 -4.69
N GLU A 88 -4.74 -1.29 -4.99
CA GLU A 88 -5.47 -2.11 -4.02
C GLU A 88 -4.52 -3.16 -3.43
N PHE A 89 -4.53 -3.26 -2.10
CA PHE A 89 -3.86 -4.31 -1.34
C PHE A 89 -4.87 -5.29 -0.78
N ARG A 90 -4.47 -6.56 -0.70
CA ARG A 90 -5.19 -7.57 0.09
C ARG A 90 -4.24 -8.44 0.88
N THR A 91 -4.71 -8.91 2.02
CA THR A 91 -4.05 -9.98 2.79
C THR A 91 -5.00 -11.15 2.99
N ASP A 92 -4.43 -12.35 3.12
CA ASP A 92 -5.18 -13.49 3.63
C ASP A 92 -5.47 -13.35 5.13
N ALA A 93 -6.25 -14.29 5.67
CA ALA A 93 -6.64 -14.32 7.09
C ALA A 93 -5.45 -14.36 8.08
N THR A 94 -4.24 -14.69 7.61
CA THR A 94 -3.03 -14.73 8.44
C THR A 94 -2.19 -13.46 8.32
N GLY A 95 -2.48 -12.59 7.34
CA GLY A 95 -1.67 -11.43 7.00
C GLY A 95 -0.43 -11.76 6.17
N GLY A 96 -0.10 -13.04 5.97
CA GLY A 96 1.16 -13.48 5.38
C GLY A 96 1.21 -13.42 3.86
N ASN A 97 0.07 -13.50 3.18
CA ASN A 97 -0.01 -13.44 1.73
C ASN A 97 -0.49 -12.05 1.27
N LEU A 98 0.39 -11.06 1.33
CA LEU A 98 0.13 -9.71 0.84
C LEU A 98 0.18 -9.71 -0.70
N GLN A 99 -0.89 -9.30 -1.33
CA GLN A 99 -0.96 -9.11 -2.77
C GLN A 99 -1.44 -7.70 -3.09
N TYR A 100 -1.09 -7.23 -4.28
CA TYR A 100 -1.55 -5.93 -4.76
C TYR A 100 -1.95 -6.00 -6.22
N ARG A 101 -2.72 -5.00 -6.65
CA ARG A 101 -3.02 -4.73 -8.06
C ARG A 101 -3.23 -3.24 -8.27
N GLU A 102 -2.92 -2.77 -9.47
CA GLU A 102 -3.16 -1.38 -9.86
C GLU A 102 -4.54 -1.25 -10.47
N LEU A 103 -5.25 -0.18 -10.11
CA LEU A 103 -6.57 0.13 -10.62
C LEU A 103 -6.52 1.41 -11.46
N THR A 104 -7.37 1.46 -12.47
CA THR A 104 -7.60 2.65 -13.30
C THR A 104 -9.10 2.86 -13.46
N LEU A 105 -9.52 4.11 -13.64
CA LEU A 105 -10.90 4.43 -13.95
C LEU A 105 -11.13 4.30 -15.45
N ASN A 106 -12.20 3.61 -15.85
CA ASN A 106 -12.55 3.43 -17.25
C ASN A 106 -14.05 3.74 -17.45
N ASP A 107 -14.35 4.35 -18.61
CA ASP A 107 -15.65 4.91 -18.99
C ASP A 107 -16.34 4.18 -20.17
N ASP A 108 -15.89 2.98 -20.56
CA ASP A 108 -16.26 2.26 -21.79
C ASP A 108 -17.78 2.06 -22.01
N SER A 109 -18.61 2.18 -20.97
CA SER A 109 -20.06 2.00 -21.04
C SER A 109 -20.89 3.24 -20.64
N GLY A 110 -20.26 4.42 -20.54
CA GLY A 110 -20.89 5.63 -20.01
C GLY A 110 -21.22 5.54 -18.50
N ILE A 111 -20.67 4.54 -17.83
CA ILE A 111 -20.70 4.36 -16.38
C ILE A 111 -19.26 4.14 -15.94
N SER A 112 -18.69 5.14 -15.27
CA SER A 112 -17.34 5.10 -14.73
C SER A 112 -17.23 4.00 -13.68
N LYS A 113 -16.22 3.14 -13.81
CA LYS A 113 -15.93 2.08 -12.84
C LYS A 113 -14.44 1.84 -12.71
N TRP A 114 -14.01 1.44 -11.52
CA TRP A 114 -12.64 0.99 -11.31
C TRP A 114 -12.42 -0.33 -12.03
N GLN A 115 -11.33 -0.42 -12.77
CA GLN A 115 -10.90 -1.61 -13.48
C GLN A 115 -9.47 -1.97 -13.12
N VAL A 116 -9.19 -3.27 -13.18
CA VAL A 116 -7.84 -3.79 -12.98
C VAL A 116 -7.00 -3.43 -14.19
N MET A 117 -5.84 -2.82 -13.96
CA MET A 117 -4.87 -2.54 -15.01
C MET A 117 -4.22 -3.86 -15.46
N ALA A 118 -4.18 -4.09 -16.77
CA ALA A 118 -3.60 -5.30 -17.31
C ALA A 118 -2.09 -5.36 -17.05
N ASP A 119 -1.62 -6.47 -16.51
CA ASP A 119 -0.20 -6.69 -16.24
C ASP A 119 0.19 -8.15 -16.54
N PRO A 120 1.29 -8.38 -17.30
CA PRO A 120 1.71 -9.72 -17.70
C PRO A 120 2.26 -10.59 -16.55
N GLU A 121 2.66 -9.99 -15.44
CA GLU A 121 3.16 -10.66 -14.23
C GLU A 121 2.05 -10.94 -13.20
N ALA A 122 0.84 -10.45 -13.45
CA ALA A 122 -0.32 -10.66 -12.59
C ALA A 122 -1.08 -11.96 -12.89
N ASP A 123 -1.86 -12.42 -11.90
CA ASP A 123 -2.81 -13.52 -12.10
C ASP A 123 -4.02 -13.11 -12.94
N ALA A 124 -4.97 -14.05 -13.16
CA ALA A 124 -6.17 -13.81 -13.95
C ALA A 124 -7.09 -12.71 -13.41
N TYR A 125 -6.88 -12.25 -12.17
CA TYR A 125 -7.64 -11.19 -11.51
C TYR A 125 -6.80 -9.94 -11.23
N GLY A 126 -5.57 -9.89 -11.78
CA GLY A 126 -4.64 -8.77 -11.65
C GLY A 126 -3.78 -8.78 -10.41
N TRP A 127 -3.84 -9.81 -9.57
CA TRP A 127 -3.07 -9.82 -8.33
C TRP A 127 -1.62 -10.20 -8.56
N ARG A 128 -0.73 -9.42 -7.94
CA ARG A 128 0.71 -9.66 -7.90
C ARG A 128 1.18 -10.00 -6.48
N PRO A 129 2.17 -10.89 -6.32
CA PRO A 129 2.71 -11.24 -5.01
C PRO A 129 3.56 -10.11 -4.40
N THR A 130 3.78 -10.18 -3.09
CA THR A 130 4.53 -9.18 -2.29
C THR A 130 5.97 -8.95 -2.74
N VAL A 131 6.59 -9.91 -3.44
CA VAL A 131 7.99 -9.78 -3.87
C VAL A 131 8.20 -8.53 -4.74
N ASN A 132 7.18 -8.12 -5.50
CA ASN A 132 7.20 -6.92 -6.32
C ASN A 132 6.83 -5.64 -5.53
N LEU A 133 6.33 -5.75 -4.29
CA LEU A 133 6.13 -4.61 -3.38
C LEU A 133 7.42 -4.23 -2.65
N ALA A 134 8.29 -5.19 -2.39
CA ALA A 134 9.58 -4.91 -1.76
C ALA A 134 10.42 -3.94 -2.60
N THR A 135 10.20 -3.88 -3.92
CA THR A 135 10.87 -2.93 -4.81
C THR A 135 10.26 -1.53 -4.81
N MET A 136 9.11 -1.33 -4.17
CA MET A 136 8.43 -0.04 -4.09
C MET A 136 8.87 0.79 -2.87
N ASP A 137 9.66 0.24 -1.94
CA ASP A 137 10.23 0.95 -0.77
C ASP A 137 9.25 1.89 -0.02
N PHE A 138 8.12 1.34 0.44
CA PHE A 138 7.10 2.09 1.17
C PHE A 138 7.58 2.57 2.54
N GLN A 139 7.29 3.84 2.84
CA GLN A 139 7.59 4.50 4.10
C GLN A 139 6.32 5.22 4.62
N PRO A 140 5.63 4.69 5.65
CA PRO A 140 5.97 3.49 6.42
C PRO A 140 5.73 2.17 5.64
N PRO A 141 6.42 1.07 5.99
CA PRO A 141 6.24 -0.22 5.31
C PRO A 141 4.78 -0.69 5.34
N ILE A 142 4.24 -1.19 4.22
CA ILE A 142 2.83 -1.61 4.10
C ILE A 142 2.37 -2.55 5.22
N ASN A 143 3.22 -3.52 5.57
CA ASN A 143 2.92 -4.52 6.59
C ASN A 143 2.72 -3.93 8.00
N SER A 144 3.13 -2.69 8.25
CA SER A 144 2.96 -2.06 9.56
C SER A 144 1.55 -1.53 9.80
N TRP A 145 0.75 -1.33 8.75
CA TRP A 145 -0.58 -0.72 8.84
C TRP A 145 -1.70 -1.55 8.23
N LEU A 146 -1.39 -2.53 7.38
CA LEU A 146 -2.38 -3.42 6.78
C LEU A 146 -2.77 -4.56 7.73
N LYS A 147 -4.07 -4.75 7.96
CA LYS A 147 -4.59 -5.80 8.85
C LYS A 147 -4.66 -7.15 8.13
N ALA A 148 -4.61 -8.25 8.88
CA ALA A 148 -4.87 -9.59 8.35
C ALA A 148 -6.33 -9.73 7.87
N GLY A 149 -6.53 -10.39 6.73
CA GLY A 149 -7.83 -10.61 6.10
C GLY A 149 -8.50 -9.33 5.60
N SER A 150 -7.75 -8.26 5.39
CA SER A 150 -8.28 -6.96 5.00
C SER A 150 -7.92 -6.59 3.56
N ARG A 151 -8.68 -5.63 3.03
CA ARG A 151 -8.33 -4.87 1.83
C ARG A 151 -8.06 -3.43 2.24
N ALA A 152 -7.16 -2.77 1.54
CA ALA A 152 -6.91 -1.34 1.67
C ALA A 152 -6.55 -0.77 0.31
N TYR A 153 -6.75 0.52 0.14
CA TYR A 153 -6.40 1.21 -1.08
C TYR A 153 -5.43 2.33 -0.76
N ILE A 154 -4.55 2.64 -1.70
CA ILE A 154 -3.81 3.90 -1.70
C ILE A 154 -4.11 4.64 -2.98
N ALA A 155 -4.22 5.95 -2.87
CA ALA A 155 -4.10 6.87 -3.98
C ALA A 155 -2.72 7.50 -3.93
N TYR A 156 -2.07 7.66 -5.07
CA TYR A 156 -0.72 8.19 -5.13
C TYR A 156 -0.49 9.10 -6.33
N ALA A 157 0.45 10.02 -6.17
CA ALA A 157 0.91 10.96 -7.18
C ALA A 157 2.43 11.14 -7.06
N PRO A 158 3.13 11.56 -8.13
CA PRO A 158 4.55 11.90 -8.05
C PRO A 158 4.84 12.89 -6.92
N GLU A 159 5.96 12.72 -6.21
CA GLU A 159 6.34 13.65 -5.13
C GLU A 159 6.81 14.98 -5.72
N GLY A 160 6.14 16.07 -5.31
CA GLY A 160 6.75 17.40 -5.21
C GLY A 160 7.39 17.91 -6.50
N GLY A 161 6.69 17.79 -7.61
CA GLY A 161 7.11 18.39 -8.86
C GLY A 161 7.47 19.87 -8.75
N ASP A 162 8.55 20.27 -9.42
CA ASP A 162 8.88 21.69 -9.61
C ASP A 162 7.88 22.36 -10.59
N ASP A 163 7.06 21.55 -11.28
CA ASP A 163 6.00 21.98 -12.18
C ASP A 163 4.70 22.32 -11.43
N SER A 164 3.99 23.34 -11.89
CA SER A 164 2.69 23.72 -11.33
C SER A 164 1.66 22.60 -11.44
N ASP A 165 1.75 21.81 -12.50
CA ASP A 165 0.79 20.75 -12.82
C ASP A 165 0.93 19.57 -11.82
N GLU A 166 2.16 19.17 -11.51
CA GLU A 166 2.45 18.10 -10.53
C GLU A 166 2.04 18.52 -9.10
N ARG A 167 2.10 19.82 -8.81
CA ARG A 167 1.64 20.37 -7.52
C ARG A 167 0.11 20.39 -7.43
N GLU A 168 -0.58 20.67 -8.52
CA GLU A 168 -2.05 20.60 -8.60
C GLU A 168 -2.53 19.15 -8.41
N GLU A 169 -1.87 18.17 -9.05
CA GLU A 169 -2.17 16.74 -8.85
C GLU A 169 -2.02 16.30 -7.37
N TYR A 170 -0.99 16.80 -6.68
CA TYR A 170 -0.82 16.54 -5.25
C TYR A 170 -1.91 17.20 -4.39
N ASP A 171 -2.25 18.46 -4.66
CA ASP A 171 -3.30 19.18 -3.92
C ASP A 171 -4.67 18.52 -4.12
N ASP A 172 -4.96 18.02 -5.33
CA ASP A 172 -6.15 17.22 -5.64
C ASP A 172 -6.16 15.88 -4.92
N LEU A 173 -5.02 15.16 -4.90
CA LEU A 173 -4.87 13.93 -4.13
C LEU A 173 -5.20 14.16 -2.65
N VAL A 174 -4.67 15.23 -2.06
CA VAL A 174 -4.91 15.56 -0.65
C VAL A 174 -6.37 15.96 -0.39
N THR A 175 -6.96 16.72 -1.31
CA THR A 175 -8.34 17.19 -1.19
C THR A 175 -9.34 16.05 -1.30
N ASP A 176 -9.12 15.13 -2.24
CA ASP A 176 -10.08 14.09 -2.59
C ASP A 176 -9.90 12.81 -1.76
N PHE A 177 -8.67 12.49 -1.35
CA PHE A 177 -8.31 11.22 -0.71
C PHE A 177 -7.78 11.37 0.72
N GLY A 178 -7.62 12.61 1.19
CA GLY A 178 -7.19 12.93 2.54
C GLY A 178 -5.68 13.15 2.66
N PRO A 179 -5.18 13.37 3.89
CA PRO A 179 -3.80 13.79 4.10
C PRO A 179 -2.80 12.73 3.64
N ARG A 180 -1.62 13.20 3.18
CA ARG A 180 -0.45 12.34 2.93
C ARG A 180 -0.20 11.42 4.11
N PHE A 181 -0.14 10.13 3.83
CA PHE A 181 0.15 9.10 4.82
C PHE A 181 1.64 8.73 4.81
N GLY A 182 2.24 8.67 3.63
CA GLY A 182 3.63 8.26 3.46
C GLY A 182 4.18 8.57 2.08
N MET A 183 5.30 7.94 1.75
CA MET A 183 5.91 7.96 0.43
C MET A 183 6.45 6.58 0.03
N PHE A 184 6.68 6.38 -1.26
CA PHE A 184 7.31 5.15 -1.76
C PHE A 184 8.11 5.47 -3.04
N HIS A 185 9.10 4.63 -3.36
CA HIS A 185 9.93 4.77 -4.57
C HIS A 185 9.66 3.65 -5.54
N TRP A 186 9.29 3.94 -6.77
CA TRP A 186 9.05 2.92 -7.78
C TRP A 186 9.68 3.29 -9.11
N LYS A 187 10.44 2.35 -9.70
CA LYS A 187 11.14 2.52 -10.98
C LYS A 187 12.08 3.73 -11.07
N GLY A 188 12.49 4.29 -9.92
CA GLY A 188 13.41 5.43 -9.84
C GLY A 188 12.73 6.74 -9.44
N ASP A 189 11.40 6.77 -9.42
CA ASP A 189 10.61 7.95 -9.08
C ASP A 189 10.05 7.84 -7.65
N ALA A 190 9.87 8.99 -7.00
CA ALA A 190 9.28 9.11 -5.67
C ALA A 190 7.80 9.48 -5.79
N TYR A 191 6.96 8.88 -4.95
CA TYR A 191 5.52 9.10 -4.94
C TYR A 191 5.02 9.34 -3.53
N ASP A 192 4.13 10.32 -3.41
CA ASP A 192 3.35 10.53 -2.20
C ASP A 192 2.06 9.73 -2.26
N TYR A 193 1.63 9.19 -1.12
CA TYR A 193 0.40 8.41 -1.07
C TYR A 193 -0.46 8.70 0.16
N GLY A 194 -1.77 8.65 -0.05
CA GLY A 194 -2.80 8.59 0.98
C GLY A 194 -3.39 7.19 1.11
N VAL A 195 -3.91 6.83 2.28
CA VAL A 195 -4.55 5.52 2.54
C VAL A 195 -6.05 5.69 2.65
N LEU A 196 -6.78 4.78 2.01
CA LEU A 196 -8.23 4.81 1.89
C LEU A 196 -8.84 3.51 2.42
N PRO A 197 -9.89 3.60 3.25
CA PRO A 197 -10.63 2.42 3.68
C PRO A 197 -11.50 1.84 2.56
N GLU A 198 -11.95 2.68 1.63
CA GLU A 198 -12.81 2.32 0.49
C GLU A 198 -12.55 3.27 -0.69
N LEU A 199 -12.89 2.82 -1.90
CA LEU A 199 -12.78 3.65 -3.09
C LEU A 199 -13.91 4.69 -3.12
N PRO A 200 -13.61 5.98 -3.33
CA PRO A 200 -14.64 6.99 -3.50
C PRO A 200 -15.33 6.86 -4.86
N CYS A 201 -16.55 7.42 -4.93
CA CYS A 201 -17.34 7.68 -6.14
C CYS A 201 -17.85 6.46 -6.94
N PHE A 202 -16.97 5.51 -7.26
CA PHE A 202 -17.25 4.41 -8.17
C PHE A 202 -17.03 3.06 -7.50
N PRO A 203 -17.79 2.02 -7.90
CA PRO A 203 -17.65 0.69 -7.32
C PRO A 203 -16.27 0.08 -7.65
N PRO A 204 -15.72 -0.77 -6.77
CA PRO A 204 -14.49 -1.50 -7.03
C PRO A 204 -14.66 -2.49 -8.20
N PRO A 205 -13.56 -2.97 -8.79
CA PRO A 205 -13.62 -4.02 -9.81
C PRO A 205 -14.25 -5.29 -9.24
N GLU A 206 -15.08 -5.95 -10.04
CA GLU A 206 -15.61 -7.27 -9.70
C GLU A 206 -14.45 -8.28 -9.69
N GLY A 207 -14.06 -8.78 -8.51
CA GLY A 207 -12.90 -9.67 -8.32
C GLY A 207 -12.63 -10.11 -6.89
#